data_AF-A0A6C1P913-F1
#
_entry.id   AF-A0A6C1P913-F1
#
_cell.length_a   1.000
_cell.length_b   1.000
_cell.length_c   1.000
_cell.angle_alpha   90.00
_cell.angle_beta   90.00
_cell.angle_gamma   90.00
#
_symmetry.space_group_name_H-M   'P 1'
#
loop_
_entity.id
_entity.type
_entity.pdbx_description
1 polymer ?
#
loop_
_entity_poly.entity_id
_entity_poly.type
_entity_poly.pdbx_seq_one_letter_code
_entity_poly.pdbx_strand_id
1 'polypeptide(L)'
;MINTRLLQYCLLKPVRVVNPNVLKCIMIRTMNRIIPLLLFPFLLPVTAYAQVLNVERFRTDADTANVWIGELKFDFSLSKQKTSVMSLGNETNLAHFTRNHVYYFLNQINLVMVDEKSLVSDGYFHIRGTYNRRKTWSPETFLQFQYNLNWGLKRRALAGATMRYKYLETPAILGSVSSGLMIENEFWRESGAPAVEKTLLKSTTSLLLRGRLTEQAELVMIGYYQAPPASFFTPRITGDAKLNLKISTNLTFTTQFVLTYDAEPLIDVTKVVYRLTNGIVISI
;
A
#
# COMPACT_ATOMS: atom_id res chain seq x y z
N MET A 1 -3.87 32.05 74.41
CA MET A 1 -5.17 31.35 74.47
C MET A 1 -4.87 29.92 74.91
N ILE A 2 -4.87 29.63 76.21
CA ILE A 2 -6.02 29.05 76.96
C ILE A 2 -6.57 27.84 76.19
N ASN A 3 -6.02 26.63 76.35
CA ASN A 3 -6.12 25.69 77.48
C ASN A 3 -7.50 24.99 77.57
N THR A 4 -7.53 23.69 77.26
CA THR A 4 -8.33 22.64 77.92
C THR A 4 -7.78 21.28 77.41
N ARG A 5 -7.00 20.46 78.14
CA ARG A 5 -7.25 19.75 79.42
C ARG A 5 -8.36 18.70 79.17
N LEU A 6 -8.18 17.40 79.30
CA LEU A 6 -7.88 16.60 80.51
C LEU A 6 -7.78 15.11 80.08
N LEU A 7 -6.78 14.35 80.57
CA LEU A 7 -6.90 13.23 81.54
C LEU A 7 -7.52 11.93 80.95
N GLN A 8 -7.13 10.71 81.32
CA GLN A 8 -6.56 10.22 82.58
C GLN A 8 -5.96 8.80 82.36
N TYR A 9 -4.82 8.52 83.01
CA TYR A 9 -4.49 7.36 83.90
C TYR A 9 -5.16 5.99 83.59
N CYS A 10 -4.57 4.81 83.77
CA CYS A 10 -3.64 4.37 84.81
C CYS A 10 -3.24 2.90 84.53
N LEU A 11 -1.93 2.64 84.57
CA LEU A 11 -1.28 1.60 85.39
C LEU A 11 -1.67 0.10 85.29
N LEU A 12 -0.60 -0.66 84.98
CA LEU A 12 -0.06 -1.82 85.72
C LEU A 12 -0.62 -3.24 85.47
N LYS A 13 0.20 -4.01 84.73
CA LYS A 13 0.77 -5.36 85.05
C LYS A 13 -0.19 -6.56 85.23
N PRO A 14 0.31 -7.83 85.18
CA PRO A 14 1.28 -8.41 84.24
C PRO A 14 0.85 -9.82 83.73
N VAL A 15 1.36 -10.18 82.55
CA VAL A 15 1.83 -11.51 82.08
C VAL A 15 1.16 -12.80 82.61
N ARG A 16 0.46 -13.52 81.71
CA ARG A 16 0.67 -14.97 81.48
C ARG A 16 0.30 -15.36 80.04
N VAL A 17 1.12 -16.28 79.53
CA VAL A 17 1.29 -16.72 78.14
C VAL A 17 0.20 -17.72 77.72
N VAL A 18 -0.41 -17.54 76.54
CA VAL A 18 -0.74 -18.58 75.54
C VAL A 18 -0.85 -17.93 74.14
N ASN A 19 0.05 -18.34 73.25
CA ASN A 19 0.05 -18.17 71.78
C ASN A 19 -1.00 -19.16 71.18
N PRO A 20 -1.52 -19.08 69.94
CA PRO A 20 -0.92 -18.36 68.81
C PRO A 20 -1.91 -17.66 67.86
N ASN A 21 -1.54 -16.47 67.39
CA ASN A 21 -1.59 -16.19 65.97
C ASN A 21 -0.73 -14.95 65.66
N VAL A 22 0.03 -15.09 64.58
CA VAL A 22 0.85 -14.09 63.89
C VAL A 22 2.26 -13.85 64.48
N LEU A 23 3.15 -14.79 64.12
CA LEU A 23 4.58 -14.55 63.85
C LEU A 23 4.76 -13.29 62.99
N LYS A 24 5.62 -12.34 63.39
CA LYS A 24 7.08 -12.26 63.10
C LYS A 24 7.45 -12.34 61.61
N CYS A 25 8.07 -11.27 61.10
CA CYS A 25 9.50 -11.16 60.73
C CYS A 25 9.68 -10.09 59.65
N ILE A 26 10.45 -9.03 59.90
CA ILE A 26 11.92 -8.95 59.79
C ILE A 26 12.40 -9.01 58.34
N MET A 27 12.79 -7.82 57.85
CA MET A 27 14.03 -7.46 57.14
C MET A 27 14.86 -8.61 56.51
N ILE A 28 15.22 -8.45 55.22
CA ILE A 28 16.55 -8.65 54.58
C ILE A 28 16.41 -9.09 53.11
N ARG A 29 17.36 -8.62 52.28
CA ARG A 29 17.90 -9.16 51.00
C ARG A 29 17.41 -8.58 49.66
N THR A 30 18.23 -7.64 49.18
CA THR A 30 18.91 -7.58 47.86
C THR A 30 18.32 -8.33 46.64
N MET A 31 18.21 -7.53 45.57
CA MET A 31 18.29 -7.85 44.14
C MET A 31 17.16 -8.69 43.52
N ASN A 32 16.32 -8.02 42.73
CA ASN A 32 16.01 -8.53 41.39
C ASN A 32 15.68 -7.42 40.39
N ARG A 33 16.25 -7.60 39.20
CA ARG A 33 16.25 -6.74 38.02
C ARG A 33 14.85 -6.61 37.43
N ILE A 34 14.40 -5.39 37.13
CA ILE A 34 13.53 -5.11 35.97
C ILE A 34 13.99 -3.77 35.38
N ILE A 35 14.84 -3.85 34.36
CA ILE A 35 15.14 -2.76 33.44
C ILE A 35 13.92 -2.70 32.49
N PRO A 36 13.21 -1.57 32.33
CA PRO A 36 12.29 -1.45 31.22
C PRO A 36 13.13 -1.29 29.95
N LEU A 37 13.12 -2.39 29.21
CA LEU A 37 13.57 -2.63 27.85
C LEU A 37 13.29 -1.46 26.91
N LEU A 38 14.36 -0.89 26.37
CA LEU A 38 14.55 -0.50 24.97
C LEU A 38 13.31 -0.60 24.07
N LEU A 39 12.73 0.54 23.72
CA LEU A 39 12.03 0.77 22.45
C LEU A 39 12.32 2.21 21.99
N PHE A 40 13.60 2.49 21.78
CA PHE A 40 14.01 3.60 20.92
C PHE A 40 14.21 2.98 19.53
N PRO A 41 13.27 3.12 18.58
CA PRO A 41 13.52 2.65 17.24
C PRO A 41 14.66 3.48 16.68
N PHE A 42 15.73 2.77 16.41
CA PHE A 42 16.92 3.18 15.68
C PHE A 42 16.49 3.95 14.42
N LEU A 43 16.52 5.29 14.49
CA LEU A 43 16.47 6.16 13.32
C LEU A 43 17.81 5.98 12.59
N LEU A 44 17.92 4.89 11.83
CA LEU A 44 18.93 4.79 10.79
C LEU A 44 18.61 5.88 9.77
N PRO A 45 19.58 6.75 9.41
CA PRO A 45 19.45 7.56 8.23
C PRO A 45 19.56 6.62 7.03
N VAL A 46 18.43 6.04 6.61
CA VAL A 46 18.33 5.49 5.26
C VAL A 46 18.24 6.71 4.36
N THR A 47 19.34 7.03 3.68
CA THR A 47 19.35 7.96 2.54
C THR A 47 18.58 7.30 1.39
N ALA A 48 17.25 7.24 1.52
CA ALA A 48 16.37 6.88 0.44
C ALA A 48 16.30 8.09 -0.50
N TYR A 49 17.05 8.02 -1.60
CA TYR A 49 16.83 8.91 -2.73
C TYR A 49 15.47 8.55 -3.33
N ALA A 50 14.40 9.15 -2.79
CA ALA A 50 13.10 9.16 -3.42
C ALA A 50 13.20 10.04 -4.66
N GLN A 51 13.61 9.43 -5.78
CA GLN A 51 13.43 10.04 -7.09
C GLN A 51 12.10 9.55 -7.62
N VAL A 52 11.24 10.49 -8.03
CA VAL A 52 10.14 10.18 -8.95
C VAL A 52 10.73 9.33 -10.07
N LEU A 53 10.14 8.15 -10.27
CA LEU A 53 10.62 7.09 -11.15
C LEU A 53 10.88 7.63 -12.57
N ASN A 54 12.06 8.20 -12.76
CA ASN A 54 12.56 8.63 -14.05
C ASN A 54 13.26 7.43 -14.66
N VAL A 55 12.48 6.60 -15.34
CA VAL A 55 12.93 5.36 -15.99
C VAL A 55 14.04 5.66 -17.02
N GLU A 56 14.19 6.90 -17.50
CA GLU A 56 15.27 7.26 -18.42
C GLU A 56 16.67 7.21 -17.79
N ARG A 57 16.81 7.49 -16.49
CA ARG A 57 18.13 7.46 -15.82
C ARG A 57 18.71 6.06 -15.61
N PHE A 58 17.97 5.01 -15.99
CA PHE A 58 18.42 3.61 -15.90
C PHE A 58 18.46 2.89 -17.26
N ARG A 59 18.58 3.66 -18.35
CA ARG A 59 19.29 3.17 -19.55
C ARG A 59 20.81 3.05 -19.33
N THR A 60 21.25 3.17 -18.09
CA THR A 60 22.65 3.03 -17.64
C THR A 60 23.07 1.58 -17.75
N ASP A 61 23.73 1.34 -18.88
CA ASP A 61 24.72 0.32 -19.19
C ASP A 61 24.29 -1.15 -19.16
N ALA A 62 24.74 -1.84 -20.21
CA ALA A 62 24.39 -3.20 -20.58
C ALA A 62 24.72 -4.27 -19.50
N ASP A 63 25.45 -3.92 -18.42
CA ASP A 63 26.14 -4.85 -17.52
C ASP A 63 25.75 -4.82 -16.03
N THR A 64 24.91 -3.91 -15.53
CA THR A 64 24.50 -3.95 -14.12
C THR A 64 23.38 -4.98 -13.89
N ALA A 65 23.77 -6.17 -13.45
CA ALA A 65 22.91 -7.33 -13.33
C ALA A 65 21.95 -7.34 -12.13
N ASN A 66 21.93 -6.31 -11.27
CA ASN A 66 21.07 -6.23 -10.07
C ASN A 66 20.90 -4.76 -9.61
N VAL A 67 19.82 -4.11 -10.02
CA VAL A 67 19.52 -2.71 -9.63
C VAL A 67 18.14 -2.67 -8.98
N TRP A 68 18.06 -2.08 -7.78
CA TRP A 68 16.80 -1.72 -7.15
C TRP A 68 16.49 -0.27 -7.43
N ILE A 69 15.27 -0.01 -7.87
CA ILE A 69 14.74 1.32 -8.09
C ILE A 69 13.41 1.39 -7.39
N GLY A 70 13.13 2.49 -6.71
CA GLY A 70 11.79 2.67 -6.21
C GLY A 70 11.57 3.91 -5.39
N GLU A 71 10.33 4.06 -5.00
CA GLU A 71 9.80 5.16 -4.21
C GLU A 71 9.06 4.59 -3.01
N LEU A 72 9.30 5.18 -1.84
CA LEU A 72 8.59 4.91 -0.60
C LEU A 72 8.01 6.22 -0.10
N LYS A 73 6.70 6.28 0.03
CA LYS A 73 5.96 7.44 0.51
C LYS A 73 5.16 7.06 1.74
N PHE A 74 5.28 7.88 2.78
CA PHE A 74 4.50 7.76 4.00
C PHE A 74 3.86 9.11 4.28
N ASP A 75 2.54 9.12 4.45
CA ASP A 75 1.76 10.31 4.74
C ASP A 75 1.08 10.12 6.10
N PHE A 76 1.25 11.07 7.02
CA PHE A 76 0.50 11.10 8.28
C PHE A 76 -0.14 12.48 8.43
N SER A 77 -1.43 12.51 8.76
CA SER A 77 -2.15 13.74 9.06
C SER A 77 -3.07 13.55 10.25
N LEU A 78 -3.16 14.60 11.08
CA LEU A 78 -4.08 14.68 12.19
C LEU A 78 -4.71 16.06 12.20
N SER A 79 -6.04 16.12 12.23
CA SER A 79 -6.80 17.36 12.29
C SER A 79 -7.91 17.23 13.31
N LYS A 80 -8.11 18.27 14.11
CA LYS A 80 -9.21 18.36 15.08
C LYS A 80 -9.92 19.69 14.90
N GLN A 81 -11.19 19.63 14.50
CA GLN A 81 -12.13 20.74 14.59
C GLN A 81 -13.28 20.31 15.50
N LYS A 82 -14.52 20.25 14.99
CA LYS A 82 -15.64 19.60 15.68
C LYS A 82 -15.43 18.08 15.75
N THR A 83 -14.93 17.50 14.66
CA THR A 83 -14.57 16.08 14.55
C THR A 83 -13.05 15.91 14.48
N SER A 84 -12.55 14.78 14.96
CA SER A 84 -11.16 14.36 14.82
C SER A 84 -11.01 13.56 13.52
N VAL A 85 -10.02 13.90 12.70
CA VAL A 85 -9.68 13.15 11.49
C VAL A 85 -8.20 12.80 11.53
N MET A 86 -7.90 11.51 11.52
CA MET A 86 -6.55 10.98 11.40
C MET A 86 -6.44 10.24 10.08
N SER A 87 -5.42 10.56 9.27
CA SER A 87 -5.13 9.81 8.05
C SER A 87 -3.71 9.29 8.04
N LEU A 88 -3.55 8.03 7.65
CA LEU A 88 -2.29 7.36 7.39
C LEU A 88 -2.31 6.85 5.95
N GLY A 89 -1.30 7.24 5.18
CA GLY A 89 -1.08 6.81 3.80
C GLY A 89 0.28 6.13 3.68
N ASN A 90 0.33 5.07 2.89
CA ASN A 90 1.58 4.52 2.38
C ASN A 90 1.43 4.28 0.89
N GLU A 91 2.46 4.64 0.14
CA GLU A 91 2.63 4.24 -1.25
C GLU A 91 4.05 3.72 -1.43
N THR A 92 4.19 2.54 -2.01
CA THR A 92 5.48 1.88 -2.23
C THR A 92 5.53 1.39 -3.67
N ASN A 93 6.50 1.86 -4.44
CA ASN A 93 6.73 1.45 -5.81
C ASN A 93 8.17 0.97 -5.94
N LEU A 94 8.42 -0.34 -5.89
CA LEU A 94 9.75 -0.94 -6.00
C LEU A 94 9.87 -1.79 -7.26
N ALA A 95 11.05 -1.75 -7.88
CA ALA A 95 11.41 -2.57 -9.02
C ALA A 95 12.84 -3.10 -8.85
N HIS A 96 13.01 -4.42 -8.98
CA HIS A 96 14.30 -5.09 -8.98
C HIS A 96 14.62 -5.59 -10.38
N PHE A 97 15.60 -4.96 -11.02
CA PHE A 97 16.09 -5.31 -12.35
C PHE A 97 17.27 -6.26 -12.21
N THR A 98 17.14 -7.46 -12.77
CA THR A 98 18.29 -8.35 -12.92
C THR A 98 18.87 -8.27 -14.34
N ARG A 99 19.84 -9.12 -14.70
CA ARG A 99 20.30 -9.21 -16.10
C ARG A 99 19.15 -9.53 -17.08
N ASN A 100 18.31 -10.52 -16.73
CA ASN A 100 17.29 -11.06 -17.64
C ASN A 100 15.85 -10.84 -17.18
N HIS A 101 15.62 -10.53 -15.91
CA HIS A 101 14.29 -10.44 -15.31
C HIS A 101 14.04 -9.05 -14.74
N VAL A 102 12.79 -8.72 -14.48
CA VAL A 102 12.42 -7.58 -13.62
C VAL A 102 11.28 -8.01 -12.72
N TYR A 103 11.34 -7.61 -11.46
CA TYR A 103 10.32 -7.86 -10.47
C TYR A 103 9.80 -6.53 -9.94
N TYR A 104 8.49 -6.34 -9.95
CA TYR A 104 7.81 -5.16 -9.45
C TYR A 104 7.06 -5.51 -8.17
N PHE A 105 7.08 -4.59 -7.23
CA PHE A 105 6.30 -4.60 -6.01
C PHE A 105 5.66 -3.22 -5.87
N LEU A 106 4.34 -3.16 -5.98
CA LEU A 106 3.56 -1.93 -5.88
C LEU A 106 2.57 -2.09 -4.73
N ASN A 107 2.47 -1.09 -3.87
CA ASN A 107 1.53 -1.09 -2.76
C ASN A 107 1.00 0.33 -2.52
N GLN A 108 -0.27 0.41 -2.18
CA GLN A 108 -0.89 1.63 -1.67
C GLN A 108 -1.83 1.24 -0.54
N ILE A 109 -1.77 1.94 0.58
CA ILE A 109 -2.68 1.79 1.72
C ILE A 109 -3.11 3.18 2.15
N ASN A 110 -4.42 3.39 2.19
CA ASN A 110 -5.04 4.58 2.73
C ASN A 110 -5.91 4.19 3.93
N LEU A 111 -5.70 4.87 5.04
CA LEU A 111 -6.46 4.71 6.26
C LEU A 111 -6.92 6.10 6.71
N VAL A 112 -8.22 6.31 6.82
CA VAL A 112 -8.81 7.55 7.33
C VAL A 112 -9.78 7.19 8.45
N MET A 113 -9.49 7.69 9.65
CA MET A 113 -10.28 7.49 10.84
C MET A 113 -10.96 8.79 11.25
N VAL A 114 -12.28 8.76 11.44
CA VAL A 114 -13.09 9.90 11.87
C VAL A 114 -13.70 9.61 13.23
N ASP A 115 -13.42 10.50 14.20
CA ASP A 115 -13.86 10.42 15.60
C ASP A 115 -13.62 9.06 16.27
N GLU A 116 -12.54 8.36 15.89
CA GLU A 116 -12.16 7.04 16.40
C GLU A 116 -13.22 5.94 16.17
N LYS A 117 -14.24 6.21 15.33
CA LYS A 117 -15.40 5.33 15.13
C LYS A 117 -15.60 4.91 13.69
N SER A 118 -15.47 5.85 12.76
CA SER A 118 -15.64 5.57 11.33
C SER A 118 -14.28 5.34 10.69
N LEU A 119 -14.13 4.20 10.03
CA LEU A 119 -12.91 3.83 9.31
C LEU A 119 -13.21 3.75 7.82
N VAL A 120 -12.59 4.65 7.05
CA VAL A 120 -12.49 4.54 5.60
C VAL A 120 -11.11 4.00 5.28
N SER A 121 -11.06 2.90 4.54
CA SER A 121 -9.79 2.32 4.14
C SER A 121 -9.88 1.64 2.80
N ASP A 122 -8.87 1.88 1.98
CA ASP A 122 -8.67 1.23 0.70
C ASP A 122 -7.18 0.95 0.53
N GLY A 123 -6.88 -0.06 -0.28
CA GLY A 123 -5.51 -0.35 -0.59
C GLY A 123 -5.37 -1.49 -1.58
N TYR A 124 -4.18 -1.59 -2.13
CA TYR A 124 -3.79 -2.69 -2.96
C TYR A 124 -2.33 -3.07 -2.73
N PHE A 125 -2.02 -4.29 -3.15
CA PHE A 125 -0.72 -4.88 -3.19
C PHE A 125 -0.59 -5.61 -4.52
N HIS A 126 0.49 -5.39 -5.25
CA HIS A 126 0.69 -5.97 -6.57
C HIS A 126 2.14 -6.38 -6.72
N ILE A 127 2.37 -7.66 -7.01
CA ILE A 127 3.68 -8.19 -7.39
C ILE A 127 3.60 -8.65 -8.83
N ARG A 128 4.60 -8.31 -9.64
CA ARG A 128 4.73 -8.80 -11.01
C ARG A 128 6.16 -9.19 -11.31
N GLY A 129 6.37 -10.38 -11.87
CA GLY A 129 7.63 -10.80 -12.45
C GLY A 129 7.53 -10.80 -13.98
N THR A 130 8.48 -10.17 -14.66
CA THR A 130 8.67 -10.33 -16.11
C THR A 130 9.98 -11.08 -16.35
N TYR A 131 9.89 -12.23 -17.01
CA TYR A 131 11.02 -13.08 -17.32
C TYR A 131 11.55 -12.82 -18.73
N ASN A 132 12.87 -12.87 -18.90
CA ASN A 132 13.53 -12.60 -20.18
C ASN A 132 13.10 -11.23 -20.76
N ARG A 133 13.05 -10.18 -19.93
CA ARG A 133 12.47 -8.86 -20.26
C ARG A 133 13.06 -8.19 -21.52
N ARG A 134 14.28 -8.57 -21.88
CA ARG A 134 15.02 -8.05 -23.04
C ARG A 134 14.62 -8.72 -24.35
N LYS A 135 13.98 -9.90 -24.29
CA LYS A 135 13.49 -10.61 -25.49
C LYS A 135 12.18 -10.00 -25.98
N THR A 136 11.88 -10.22 -27.26
CA THR A 136 10.60 -9.87 -27.90
C THR A 136 9.42 -10.54 -27.20
N TRP A 137 9.62 -11.77 -26.75
CA TRP A 137 8.64 -12.56 -26.01
C TRP A 137 9.11 -12.75 -24.57
N SER A 138 8.31 -12.31 -23.61
CA SER A 138 8.62 -12.34 -22.18
C SER A 138 7.44 -12.92 -21.40
N PRO A 139 7.58 -14.09 -20.77
CA PRO A 139 6.58 -14.58 -19.82
C PRO A 139 6.48 -13.61 -18.64
N GLU A 140 5.27 -13.45 -18.10
CA GLU A 140 4.99 -12.62 -16.94
C GLU A 140 4.09 -13.38 -15.97
N THR A 141 4.31 -13.18 -14.68
CA THR A 141 3.45 -13.69 -13.61
C THR A 141 3.10 -12.54 -12.68
N PHE A 142 1.91 -12.57 -12.10
CA PHE A 142 1.50 -11.53 -11.16
C PHE A 142 0.56 -12.06 -10.08
N LEU A 143 0.63 -11.39 -8.94
CA LEU A 143 -0.28 -11.55 -7.81
C LEU A 143 -0.76 -10.16 -7.39
N GLN A 144 -2.04 -10.02 -7.13
CA GLN A 144 -2.61 -8.77 -6.64
C GLN A 144 -3.64 -9.03 -5.56
N PHE A 145 -3.61 -8.20 -4.54
CA PHE A 145 -4.64 -8.10 -3.51
C PHE A 145 -5.14 -6.67 -3.47
N GLN A 146 -6.44 -6.48 -3.33
CA GLN A 146 -7.08 -5.18 -3.24
C GLN A 146 -8.26 -5.25 -2.28
N TYR A 147 -8.52 -4.15 -1.59
CA TYR A 147 -9.75 -3.94 -0.85
C TYR A 147 -10.14 -2.46 -0.93
N ASN A 148 -11.42 -2.19 -0.78
CA ASN A 148 -11.97 -0.84 -0.65
C ASN A 148 -13.22 -0.93 0.23
N LEU A 149 -13.06 -0.59 1.50
CA LEU A 149 -14.14 -0.70 2.48
C LEU A 149 -15.28 0.29 2.21
N ASN A 150 -14.99 1.41 1.56
CA ASN A 150 -15.97 2.44 1.20
C ASN A 150 -16.97 1.94 0.13
N TRP A 151 -16.51 1.08 -0.78
CA TRP A 151 -17.35 0.49 -1.83
C TRP A 151 -17.88 -0.90 -1.45
N GLY A 152 -17.68 -1.35 -0.21
CA GLY A 152 -18.05 -2.69 0.21
C GLY A 152 -17.15 -3.82 -0.34
N LEU A 153 -16.09 -3.50 -1.10
CA LEU A 153 -15.11 -4.49 -1.55
C LEU A 153 -14.22 -4.90 -0.39
N LYS A 154 -14.53 -6.03 0.25
CA LYS A 154 -13.75 -6.50 1.39
C LYS A 154 -12.46 -7.19 0.95
N ARG A 155 -12.48 -7.86 -0.20
CA ARG A 155 -11.31 -8.55 -0.75
C ARG A 155 -11.46 -8.72 -2.26
N ARG A 156 -10.39 -8.47 -2.99
CA ARG A 156 -10.18 -8.90 -4.38
C ARG A 156 -8.77 -9.45 -4.49
N ALA A 157 -8.65 -10.74 -4.79
CA ALA A 157 -7.37 -11.41 -4.98
C ALA A 157 -7.27 -11.91 -6.43
N LEU A 158 -6.14 -11.64 -7.08
CA LEU A 158 -5.83 -12.01 -8.45
C LEU A 158 -4.51 -12.76 -8.50
N ALA A 159 -4.46 -13.83 -9.27
CA ALA A 159 -3.23 -14.51 -9.64
C ALA A 159 -3.27 -14.88 -11.11
N GLY A 160 -2.21 -14.59 -11.85
CA GLY A 160 -2.21 -14.84 -13.29
C GLY A 160 -0.84 -14.93 -13.92
N ALA A 161 -0.85 -15.39 -15.16
CA ALA A 161 0.32 -15.46 -16.01
C ALA A 161 -0.04 -14.98 -17.41
N THR A 162 0.86 -14.19 -18.00
CA THR A 162 0.70 -13.64 -19.34
C THR A 162 1.97 -13.83 -20.15
N MET A 163 1.84 -13.77 -21.46
CA MET A 163 2.96 -13.69 -22.38
C MET A 163 2.99 -12.29 -22.98
N ARG A 164 4.07 -11.55 -22.73
CA ARG A 164 4.30 -10.23 -23.31
C ARG A 164 5.01 -10.34 -24.64
N TYR A 165 4.42 -9.71 -25.65
CA TYR A 165 5.00 -9.46 -26.94
C TYR A 165 5.36 -7.98 -27.08
N LYS A 166 6.65 -7.69 -27.20
CA LYS A 166 7.16 -6.35 -27.47
C LYS A 166 7.19 -6.13 -28.98
N TYR A 167 6.21 -5.38 -29.49
CA TYR A 167 6.06 -5.13 -30.93
C TYR A 167 6.80 -3.87 -31.39
N LEU A 168 7.17 -2.97 -30.48
CA LEU A 168 7.89 -1.74 -30.79
C LEU A 168 8.90 -1.41 -29.69
N GLU A 169 10.16 -1.23 -30.06
CA GLU A 169 11.23 -0.79 -29.14
C GLU A 169 12.20 0.12 -29.89
N THR A 170 12.15 1.41 -29.56
CA THR A 170 13.07 2.43 -30.06
C THR A 170 13.51 3.29 -28.88
N PRO A 171 14.52 4.17 -29.05
CA PRO A 171 14.88 5.10 -27.99
C PRO A 171 13.76 6.03 -27.52
N ALA A 172 12.77 6.33 -28.37
CA ALA A 172 11.70 7.28 -28.08
C ALA A 172 10.35 6.61 -27.78
N ILE A 173 10.11 5.39 -28.29
CA ILE A 173 8.82 4.71 -28.20
C ILE A 173 9.02 3.25 -27.82
N LEU A 174 8.20 2.79 -26.87
CA LEU A 174 8.06 1.40 -26.45
C LEU A 174 6.59 1.00 -26.56
N GLY A 175 6.32 -0.11 -27.24
CA GLY A 175 5.00 -0.71 -27.37
C GLY A 175 5.05 -2.20 -27.05
N SER A 176 4.16 -2.64 -26.17
CA SER A 176 4.00 -4.07 -25.88
C SER A 176 2.56 -4.45 -25.62
N VAL A 177 2.20 -5.68 -25.96
CA VAL A 177 0.94 -6.30 -25.60
C VAL A 177 1.26 -7.52 -24.71
N SER A 178 0.54 -7.70 -23.61
CA SER A 178 0.60 -8.92 -22.80
C SER A 178 -0.76 -9.60 -22.84
N SER A 179 -0.80 -10.91 -23.00
CA SER A 179 -2.06 -11.67 -22.97
C SER A 179 -1.90 -13.00 -22.25
N GLY A 180 -2.94 -13.45 -21.55
CA GLY A 180 -2.93 -14.71 -20.81
C GLY A 180 -4.17 -14.89 -19.95
N LEU A 181 -4.01 -15.61 -18.84
CA LEU A 181 -5.10 -16.02 -17.96
C LEU A 181 -4.83 -15.58 -16.52
N MET A 182 -5.91 -15.34 -15.79
CA MET A 182 -5.88 -15.06 -14.36
C MET A 182 -7.09 -15.66 -13.65
N ILE A 183 -6.91 -16.02 -12.38
CA ILE A 183 -8.01 -16.34 -11.47
C ILE A 183 -8.22 -15.12 -10.58
N GLU A 184 -9.48 -14.72 -10.45
CA GLU A 184 -9.95 -13.62 -9.61
C GLU A 184 -10.93 -14.14 -8.59
N ASN A 185 -10.72 -13.84 -7.31
CA ASN A 185 -11.72 -14.00 -6.26
C ASN A 185 -12.09 -12.62 -5.71
N GLU A 186 -13.37 -12.30 -5.75
CA GLU A 186 -13.93 -11.07 -5.18
C GLU A 186 -14.92 -11.42 -4.08
N PHE A 187 -14.81 -10.70 -2.97
CA PHE A 187 -15.73 -10.76 -1.84
C PHE A 187 -16.22 -9.35 -1.50
N TRP A 188 -17.52 -9.17 -1.66
CA TRP A 188 -18.25 -7.93 -1.46
C TRP A 188 -19.21 -8.07 -0.28
N ARG A 189 -19.23 -7.05 0.57
CA ARG A 189 -20.19 -6.93 1.67
C ARG A 189 -20.48 -5.45 1.91
N GLU A 190 -21.64 -5.03 1.44
CA GLU A 190 -22.21 -3.72 1.68
C GLU A 190 -23.22 -3.77 2.84
N SER A 191 -23.44 -2.64 3.50
CA SER A 191 -24.43 -2.55 4.58
C SER A 191 -25.84 -2.68 4.01
N GLY A 192 -26.60 -3.67 4.47
CA GLY A 192 -27.98 -3.88 4.03
C GLY A 192 -28.15 -4.73 2.76
N ALA A 193 -27.05 -5.24 2.18
CA ALA A 193 -27.09 -6.20 1.07
C ALA A 193 -26.50 -7.56 1.48
N PRO A 194 -26.93 -8.67 0.86
CA PRO A 194 -26.28 -9.97 1.04
C PRO A 194 -24.81 -9.90 0.62
N ALA A 195 -23.95 -10.63 1.33
CA ALA A 195 -22.56 -10.77 0.94
C ALA A 195 -22.47 -11.57 -0.37
N VAL A 196 -21.63 -11.11 -1.30
CA VAL A 196 -21.41 -11.75 -2.60
C VAL A 196 -19.96 -12.18 -2.68
N GLU A 197 -19.72 -13.46 -2.94
CA GLU A 197 -18.39 -13.99 -3.23
C GLU A 197 -18.39 -14.69 -4.59
N LYS A 198 -17.42 -14.37 -5.44
CA LYS A 198 -17.30 -15.02 -6.75
C LYS A 198 -15.85 -15.25 -7.10
N THR A 199 -15.56 -16.46 -7.58
CA THR A 199 -14.26 -16.80 -8.18
C THR A 199 -14.44 -17.02 -9.67
N LEU A 200 -13.64 -16.34 -10.49
CA LEU A 200 -13.70 -16.36 -11.94
C LEU A 200 -12.33 -16.61 -12.55
N LEU A 201 -12.28 -17.51 -13.52
CA LEU A 201 -11.19 -17.55 -14.49
C LEU A 201 -11.45 -16.48 -15.56
N LYS A 202 -10.48 -15.61 -15.81
CA LYS A 202 -10.56 -14.53 -16.78
C LYS A 202 -9.39 -14.59 -17.75
N SER A 203 -9.64 -14.30 -19.02
CA SER A 203 -8.60 -13.81 -19.92
C SER A 203 -8.21 -12.39 -19.50
N THR A 204 -6.92 -12.09 -19.53
CA THR A 204 -6.39 -10.76 -19.25
C THR A 204 -5.44 -10.37 -20.36
N THR A 205 -5.73 -9.24 -21.00
CA THR A 205 -4.88 -8.65 -22.03
C THR A 205 -4.56 -7.23 -21.64
N SER A 206 -3.30 -6.83 -21.76
CA SER A 206 -2.87 -5.46 -21.56
C SER A 206 -2.13 -4.91 -22.77
N LEU A 207 -2.29 -3.62 -23.02
CA LEU A 207 -1.57 -2.87 -24.03
C LEU A 207 -0.81 -1.75 -23.33
N LEU A 208 0.50 -1.71 -23.48
CA LEU A 208 1.37 -0.64 -23.03
C LEU A 208 1.88 0.12 -24.24
N LEU A 209 1.74 1.44 -24.20
CA LEU A 209 2.43 2.37 -25.08
C LEU A 209 3.12 3.43 -24.22
N ARG A 210 4.42 3.58 -24.40
CA ARG A 210 5.20 4.68 -23.84
C ARG A 210 5.86 5.41 -24.99
N GLY A 211 5.66 6.71 -25.11
CA GLY A 211 6.19 7.51 -26.19
C GLY A 211 6.64 8.89 -25.72
N ARG A 212 7.86 9.27 -26.10
CA ARG A 212 8.32 10.65 -26.02
C ARG A 212 7.76 11.41 -27.23
N LEU A 213 6.72 12.21 -27.00
CA LEU A 213 6.02 12.98 -28.03
C LEU A 213 6.87 14.17 -28.51
N THR A 214 7.55 14.82 -27.57
CA THR A 214 8.54 15.88 -27.81
C THR A 214 9.67 15.74 -26.77
N GLU A 215 10.71 16.56 -26.82
CA GLU A 215 11.77 16.54 -25.79
C GLU A 215 11.25 16.88 -24.38
N GLN A 216 10.10 17.55 -24.29
CA GLN A 216 9.46 17.99 -23.05
C GLN A 216 8.23 17.15 -22.69
N ALA A 217 7.69 16.34 -23.60
CA ALA A 217 6.43 15.62 -23.40
C ALA A 217 6.61 14.10 -23.51
N GLU A 218 6.27 13.38 -22.45
CA GLU A 218 6.19 11.92 -22.43
C GLU A 218 4.76 11.47 -22.12
N LEU A 219 4.25 10.54 -22.94
CA LEU A 219 2.96 9.91 -22.75
C LEU A 219 3.16 8.42 -22.42
N VAL A 220 2.54 7.97 -21.34
CA VAL A 220 2.42 6.55 -20.97
C VAL A 220 0.95 6.19 -20.98
N MET A 221 0.58 5.16 -21.71
CA MET A 221 -0.77 4.62 -21.75
C MET A 221 -0.74 3.12 -21.47
N ILE A 222 -1.61 2.68 -20.58
CA ILE A 222 -1.82 1.27 -20.26
C ILE A 222 -3.31 0.99 -20.33
N GLY A 223 -3.70 0.05 -21.20
CA GLY A 223 -5.05 -0.49 -21.26
C GLY A 223 -5.07 -1.93 -20.74
N TYR A 224 -6.12 -2.31 -20.04
CA TYR A 224 -6.42 -3.68 -19.62
C TYR A 224 -7.79 -4.08 -20.12
N TYR A 225 -7.89 -5.27 -20.69
CA TYR A 225 -9.13 -5.94 -21.06
C TYR A 225 -9.21 -7.25 -20.31
N GLN A 226 -10.16 -7.37 -19.40
CA GLN A 226 -10.30 -8.52 -18.51
C GLN A 226 -11.71 -9.08 -18.62
N ALA A 227 -11.85 -10.31 -19.10
CA ALA A 227 -13.16 -10.92 -19.32
C ALA A 227 -13.12 -12.42 -19.01
N PRO A 228 -14.19 -13.00 -18.43
CA PRO A 228 -14.35 -14.45 -18.40
C PRO A 228 -14.41 -15.01 -19.83
N PRO A 229 -13.76 -16.15 -20.14
CA PRO A 229 -13.83 -16.73 -21.49
C PRO A 229 -15.26 -17.01 -21.97
N ALA A 230 -16.15 -17.39 -21.06
CA ALA A 230 -17.56 -17.64 -21.35
C ALA A 230 -18.37 -16.36 -21.67
N SER A 231 -17.88 -15.19 -21.26
CA SER A 231 -18.56 -13.90 -21.40
C SER A 231 -17.56 -12.84 -21.88
N PHE A 232 -16.82 -13.17 -22.94
CA PHE A 232 -15.70 -12.35 -23.41
C PHE A 232 -16.10 -10.91 -23.77
N PHE A 233 -17.34 -10.69 -24.23
CA PHE A 233 -17.89 -9.39 -24.60
C PHE A 233 -18.55 -8.62 -23.44
N THR A 234 -18.48 -9.15 -22.21
CA THR A 234 -18.81 -8.42 -20.97
C THR A 234 -17.54 -8.17 -20.14
N PRO A 235 -16.58 -7.36 -20.65
CA PRO A 235 -15.31 -7.16 -19.98
C PRO A 235 -15.39 -6.14 -18.84
N ARG A 236 -14.37 -6.21 -17.99
CA ARG A 236 -13.85 -5.07 -17.25
C ARG A 236 -12.67 -4.48 -18.03
N ILE A 237 -12.79 -3.22 -18.41
CA ILE A 237 -11.79 -2.46 -19.16
C ILE A 237 -11.22 -1.38 -18.25
N THR A 238 -9.90 -1.30 -18.13
CA THR A 238 -9.23 -0.22 -17.40
C THR A 238 -8.24 0.48 -18.32
N GLY A 239 -8.31 1.81 -18.41
CA GLY A 239 -7.33 2.65 -19.09
C GLY A 239 -6.62 3.56 -18.09
N ASP A 240 -5.31 3.70 -18.22
CA ASP A 240 -4.48 4.64 -17.49
C ASP A 240 -3.61 5.41 -18.49
N ALA A 241 -3.83 6.71 -18.62
CA ALA A 241 -3.08 7.60 -19.48
C ALA A 241 -2.39 8.67 -18.64
N LYS A 242 -1.06 8.71 -18.67
CA LYS A 242 -0.23 9.66 -17.95
C LYS A 242 0.62 10.49 -18.91
N LEU A 243 0.43 11.80 -18.89
CA LEU A 243 1.23 12.79 -19.60
C LEU A 243 2.17 13.48 -18.61
N ASN A 244 3.47 13.42 -18.88
CA ASN A 244 4.49 14.18 -18.17
C ASN A 244 4.99 15.31 -19.08
N LEU A 245 4.87 16.55 -18.63
CA LEU A 245 5.34 17.76 -19.31
C LEU A 245 6.48 18.38 -18.50
N LYS A 246 7.70 18.25 -19.00
CA LYS A 246 8.89 18.88 -18.42
C LYS A 246 8.87 20.37 -18.72
N ILE A 247 8.57 21.17 -17.70
CA ILE A 247 8.55 22.64 -17.77
C ILE A 247 9.97 23.18 -17.67
N SER A 248 10.79 22.60 -16.79
CA SER A 248 12.21 22.94 -16.64
C SER A 248 13.02 21.71 -16.22
N THR A 249 14.32 21.86 -16.01
CA THR A 249 15.20 20.78 -15.53
C THR A 249 14.69 20.15 -14.22
N ASN A 250 14.09 20.96 -13.35
CA ASN A 250 13.69 20.56 -12.00
C ASN A 250 12.17 20.55 -11.82
N LEU A 251 11.38 20.87 -12.85
CA LEU A 251 9.94 21.02 -12.75
C LEU A 251 9.22 20.23 -13.83
N THR A 252 8.37 19.29 -13.43
CA THR A 252 7.53 18.51 -14.33
C THR A 252 6.07 18.61 -13.92
N PHE A 253 5.20 18.99 -14.83
CA PHE A 253 3.75 18.90 -14.66
C PHE A 253 3.27 17.53 -15.13
N THR A 254 2.41 16.90 -14.34
CA THR A 254 1.90 15.56 -14.61
C THR A 254 0.39 15.60 -14.66
N THR A 255 -0.21 15.04 -15.70
CA THR A 255 -1.64 14.76 -15.79
C THR A 255 -1.85 13.27 -15.96
N GLN A 256 -2.63 12.66 -15.09
CA GLN A 256 -2.98 11.24 -15.18
C GLN A 256 -4.50 11.07 -15.20
N PHE A 257 -5.00 10.34 -16.19
CA PHE A 257 -6.40 9.96 -16.30
C PHE A 257 -6.54 8.45 -16.23
N VAL A 258 -7.26 7.97 -15.22
CA VAL A 258 -7.59 6.55 -15.04
C VAL A 258 -9.09 6.39 -15.22
N LEU A 259 -9.50 5.43 -16.04
CA LEU A 259 -10.90 5.07 -16.26
C LEU A 259 -11.05 3.56 -16.15
N THR A 260 -12.09 3.11 -15.46
CA THR A 260 -12.51 1.71 -15.42
C THR A 260 -13.96 1.63 -15.83
N TYR A 261 -14.25 0.79 -16.82
CA TYR A 261 -15.58 0.37 -17.21
C TYR A 261 -15.75 -1.11 -16.85
N ASP A 262 -16.80 -1.44 -16.13
CA ASP A 262 -17.17 -2.82 -15.81
C ASP A 262 -18.56 -3.10 -16.40
N ALA A 263 -18.63 -3.95 -17.43
CA ALA A 263 -19.88 -4.26 -18.11
C ALA A 263 -20.88 -4.99 -17.20
N GLU A 264 -20.37 -5.81 -16.28
CA GLU A 264 -21.15 -6.68 -15.40
C GLU A 264 -20.52 -6.74 -13.99
N PRO A 265 -20.66 -5.65 -13.19
CA PRO A 265 -20.20 -5.64 -11.80
C PRO A 265 -20.95 -6.71 -10.97
N LEU A 266 -20.29 -7.26 -9.94
CA LEU A 266 -20.89 -8.31 -9.09
C LEU A 266 -22.00 -7.80 -8.15
N ILE A 267 -22.02 -6.49 -7.90
CA ILE A 267 -23.00 -5.80 -7.09
C ILE A 267 -23.52 -4.59 -7.87
N ASP A 268 -24.62 -3.98 -7.43
CA ASP A 268 -25.20 -2.81 -8.10
C ASP A 268 -24.38 -1.54 -7.82
N VAL A 269 -23.26 -1.40 -8.54
CA VAL A 269 -22.38 -0.23 -8.51
C VAL A 269 -22.29 0.40 -9.88
N THR A 270 -21.91 1.68 -9.91
CA THR A 270 -21.66 2.41 -11.14
C THR A 270 -20.68 1.66 -12.04
N LYS A 271 -21.06 1.48 -13.30
CA LYS A 271 -20.26 0.75 -14.29
C LYS A 271 -19.00 1.50 -14.72
N VAL A 272 -18.98 2.83 -14.61
CA VAL A 272 -17.87 3.67 -15.06
C VAL A 272 -17.31 4.48 -13.90
N VAL A 273 -16.06 4.22 -13.53
CA VAL A 273 -15.32 5.00 -12.54
C VAL A 273 -14.14 5.66 -13.21
N TYR A 274 -13.92 6.94 -12.98
CA TYR A 274 -12.78 7.67 -13.52
C TYR A 274 -12.13 8.59 -12.48
N ARG A 275 -10.86 8.88 -12.69
CA ARG A 275 -10.06 9.80 -11.88
C ARG A 275 -9.12 10.59 -12.77
N LEU A 276 -9.15 11.91 -12.62
CA LEU A 276 -8.18 12.82 -13.23
C LEU A 276 -7.32 13.41 -12.11
N THR A 277 -6.01 13.21 -12.19
CA THR A 277 -5.04 13.73 -11.24
C THR A 277 -4.08 14.66 -11.95
N ASN A 278 -3.93 15.89 -11.43
CA ASN A 278 -2.89 16.82 -11.87
C ASN A 278 -1.88 16.99 -10.74
N GLY A 279 -0.60 16.99 -11.07
CA GLY A 279 0.48 17.06 -10.10
C GLY A 279 1.66 17.87 -10.63
N ILE A 280 2.44 18.41 -9.69
CA ILE A 280 3.71 19.07 -9.97
C ILE A 280 4.79 18.26 -9.27
N VAL A 281 5.77 17.80 -10.03
CA VAL A 281 6.94 17.09 -9.54
C VAL A 281 8.12 18.04 -9.57
N ILE A 282 8.75 18.23 -8.42
CA ILE A 282 10.01 18.95 -8.28
C ILE A 282 11.12 17.92 -8.14
N SER A 283 12.04 17.87 -9.10
CA SER A 283 13.23 17.03 -9.05
C SER A 283 14.41 17.85 -8.56
N ILE A 284 15.07 17.42 -7.49
CA ILE A 284 16.28 18.04 -6.93
C ILE A 284 17.50 17.30 -7.47
#